data_AF-A0AAD6LAT8-F1
#
_entry.id   AF-A0AAD6LAT8-F1
#
_cell.length_a   1.000
_cell.length_b   1.000
_cell.length_c   1.000
_cell.angle_alpha   90.00
_cell.angle_beta   90.00
_cell.angle_gamma   90.00
#
_symmetry.space_group_name_H-M   'P 1'
#
loop_
_entity.id
_entity.type
_entity.pdbx_description
1 polymer ?
#
loop_
_entity_poly.entity_id
_entity_poly.type
_entity_poly.pdbx_seq_one_letter_code
_entity_poly.pdbx_strand_id
1 'polypeptide(L)'
;MNVYKACGVLLFFTFLLPIVKSKEQLSSRECEDLGFTGLALCSDCNTLAEYVKNQELVSDCLKCCTEDSDDSISKITYSGAIIEVCMRKLVFYPEIVGFIEEEKDQFPTVKVQYLFNSPPKLIMLDDEGQHKETIRIDNWKREHMLQFLQGKVKPTSAI
;
A
#
# COMPACT_ATOMS: atom_id res chain seq x y z
N MET A 1 41.33 -56.94 -24.45
CA MET A 1 40.64 -57.66 -23.35
C MET A 1 41.13 -57.01 -22.05
N ASN A 2 40.38 -56.25 -21.25
CA ASN A 2 38.98 -56.36 -20.86
C ASN A 2 38.37 -54.98 -20.56
N VAL A 3 37.18 -54.74 -21.13
CA VAL A 3 36.43 -53.47 -21.15
C VAL A 3 35.31 -53.42 -20.09
N TYR A 4 35.24 -54.39 -19.16
CA TYR A 4 34.02 -54.56 -18.34
C TYR A 4 34.32 -54.84 -16.86
N LYS A 5 34.89 -53.89 -16.10
CA LYS A 5 34.91 -54.01 -14.62
C LYS A 5 35.18 -52.72 -13.85
N ALA A 6 34.56 -51.61 -14.23
CA ALA A 6 34.61 -50.39 -13.42
C ALA A 6 33.32 -49.54 -13.50
N CYS A 7 32.19 -50.18 -13.80
CA CYS A 7 30.89 -49.50 -13.94
C CYS A 7 29.98 -49.67 -12.70
N GLY A 8 30.55 -50.00 -11.53
CA GLY A 8 29.77 -50.58 -10.44
C GLY A 8 29.48 -49.71 -9.22
N VAL A 9 30.29 -48.70 -8.91
CA VAL A 9 30.15 -48.02 -7.60
C VAL A 9 30.59 -46.56 -7.69
N LEU A 10 29.78 -45.72 -8.34
CA LEU A 10 29.83 -44.28 -8.18
C LEU A 10 28.50 -43.73 -8.69
N LEU A 11 27.84 -42.90 -7.87
CA LEU A 11 26.64 -42.09 -8.18
C LEU A 11 25.27 -42.73 -7.88
N PHE A 12 24.97 -42.88 -6.59
CA PHE A 12 23.59 -42.75 -6.09
C PHE A 12 23.56 -41.85 -4.85
N PHE A 13 24.16 -40.66 -4.97
CA PHE A 13 23.83 -39.53 -4.09
C PHE A 13 22.55 -38.92 -4.66
N THR A 14 21.40 -39.46 -4.26
CA THR A 14 20.08 -38.92 -4.61
C THR A 14 19.98 -37.50 -4.06
N PHE A 15 20.21 -36.55 -4.95
CA PHE A 15 20.11 -35.12 -4.73
C PHE A 15 18.64 -34.80 -4.40
N LEU A 16 18.34 -34.55 -3.12
CA LEU A 16 17.10 -33.90 -2.69
C LEU A 16 17.14 -32.46 -3.23
N LEU A 17 16.61 -32.26 -4.42
CA LEU A 17 16.35 -30.92 -4.95
C LEU A 17 15.21 -30.30 -4.12
N PRO A 18 15.38 -29.09 -3.56
CA PRO A 18 14.25 -28.34 -3.05
C PRO A 18 13.35 -27.99 -4.24
N ILE A 19 12.08 -28.42 -4.19
CA ILE A 19 11.07 -28.04 -5.17
C ILE A 19 10.88 -26.53 -5.04
N VAL A 20 11.41 -25.78 -6.00
CA VAL A 20 11.08 -24.36 -6.18
C VAL A 20 9.60 -24.30 -6.55
N LYS A 21 8.76 -23.88 -5.61
CA LYS A 21 7.32 -23.70 -5.84
C LYS A 21 7.13 -22.39 -6.61
N SER A 22 7.27 -22.45 -7.94
CA SER A 22 6.87 -21.35 -8.81
C SER A 22 5.37 -21.12 -8.65
N LYS A 23 4.95 -19.88 -8.37
CA LYS A 23 3.53 -19.51 -8.42
C LYS A 23 3.10 -19.62 -9.89
N GLU A 24 2.20 -20.55 -10.18
CA GLU A 24 1.63 -20.74 -11.51
C GLU A 24 0.61 -19.61 -11.76
N GLN A 25 0.96 -18.65 -12.61
CA GLN A 25 0.09 -17.51 -12.95
C GLN A 25 -0.70 -17.84 -14.22
N LEU A 26 -2.02 -17.71 -14.16
CA LEU A 26 -2.92 -17.94 -15.29
C LEU A 26 -2.93 -16.73 -16.24
N SER A 27 -3.32 -16.94 -17.49
CA SER A 27 -3.53 -15.85 -18.45
C SER A 27 -4.83 -15.08 -18.14
N SER A 28 -4.94 -13.84 -18.64
CA SER A 28 -6.15 -13.01 -18.47
C SER A 28 -7.43 -13.73 -18.91
N ARG A 29 -7.37 -14.46 -20.03
CA ARG A 29 -8.53 -15.18 -20.57
C ARG A 29 -8.97 -16.34 -19.66
N GLU A 30 -8.02 -17.10 -19.14
CA GLU A 30 -8.31 -18.21 -18.21
C GLU A 30 -8.91 -17.68 -16.91
N CYS A 31 -8.43 -16.54 -16.44
CA CYS A 31 -9.02 -15.85 -15.28
C CYS A 31 -10.43 -15.35 -15.57
N GLU A 32 -10.67 -14.75 -16.74
CA GLU A 32 -11.99 -14.30 -17.17
C GLU A 32 -12.99 -15.46 -17.29
N ASP A 33 -12.55 -16.62 -17.80
CA ASP A 33 -13.36 -17.84 -17.89
C ASP A 33 -13.74 -18.40 -16.51
N LEU A 34 -12.89 -18.20 -15.50
CA LEU A 34 -13.17 -18.50 -14.09
C LEU A 34 -13.98 -17.40 -13.37
N GLY A 35 -14.27 -16.28 -14.06
CA GLY A 35 -15.04 -15.16 -13.53
C GLY A 35 -14.21 -14.07 -12.83
N PHE A 36 -12.88 -14.11 -12.92
CA PHE A 36 -11.98 -13.10 -12.38
C PHE A 36 -11.57 -12.09 -13.47
N THR A 37 -11.55 -10.80 -13.13
CA THR A 37 -11.16 -9.74 -14.09
C THR A 37 -9.65 -9.48 -14.14
N GLY A 38 -8.85 -10.17 -13.33
CA GLY A 38 -7.39 -9.98 -13.25
C GLY A 38 -6.95 -8.68 -12.55
N LEU A 39 -7.88 -7.92 -11.97
CA LEU A 39 -7.61 -6.64 -11.30
C LEU A 39 -7.54 -6.74 -9.76
N ALA A 40 -7.80 -7.92 -9.20
CA ALA A 40 -7.76 -8.14 -7.76
C ALA A 40 -6.31 -8.19 -7.25
N LEU A 41 -6.08 -7.63 -6.07
CA LEU A 41 -4.80 -7.75 -5.38
C LEU A 41 -4.72 -9.09 -4.64
N CYS A 42 -3.52 -9.65 -4.49
CA CYS A 42 -3.37 -10.93 -3.79
C CYS A 42 -3.74 -10.83 -2.30
N SER A 43 -3.63 -9.65 -1.68
CA SER A 43 -4.17 -9.34 -0.36
C SER A 43 -5.69 -9.55 -0.29
N ASP A 44 -6.44 -9.14 -1.31
CA ASP A 44 -7.89 -9.37 -1.40
C ASP A 44 -8.22 -10.87 -1.43
N CYS A 45 -7.42 -11.67 -2.15
CA CYS A 45 -7.57 -13.13 -2.17
C CYS A 45 -7.24 -13.78 -0.81
N ASN A 46 -6.30 -13.22 -0.06
CA ASN A 46 -6.01 -13.68 1.30
C ASN A 46 -7.15 -13.37 2.26
N THR A 47 -7.73 -12.16 2.19
CA THR A 47 -8.94 -11.82 2.95
C THR A 47 -10.11 -12.71 2.55
N LEU A 48 -10.29 -13.01 1.26
CA LEU A 48 -11.32 -13.92 0.77
C LEU A 48 -11.23 -15.30 1.44
N ALA A 49 -10.02 -15.79 1.70
CA ALA A 49 -9.78 -17.08 2.35
C ALA A 49 -10.28 -17.15 3.80
N GLU A 50 -10.41 -16.00 4.48
CA GLU A 50 -10.92 -15.94 5.86
C GLU A 50 -12.43 -16.20 5.92
N TYR A 51 -13.16 -15.80 4.88
CA TYR A 51 -14.63 -15.85 4.84
C TYR A 51 -15.17 -17.00 3.97
N VAL A 52 -14.43 -17.39 2.94
CA VAL A 52 -14.86 -18.40 1.96
C VAL A 52 -14.23 -19.75 2.25
N LYS A 53 -15.08 -20.75 2.52
CA LYS A 53 -14.65 -22.13 2.79
C LYS A 53 -14.24 -22.92 1.54
N ASN A 54 -14.43 -22.35 0.35
CA ASN A 54 -14.05 -22.98 -0.91
C ASN A 54 -12.58 -22.70 -1.22
N GLN A 55 -11.72 -23.69 -0.96
CA GLN A 55 -10.27 -23.59 -1.20
C GLN A 55 -9.90 -23.54 -2.68
N GLU A 56 -10.72 -24.11 -3.56
CA GLU A 56 -10.52 -24.07 -5.01
C GLU A 56 -10.68 -22.63 -5.52
N LEU A 57 -11.75 -21.95 -5.10
CA LEU A 57 -12.00 -20.55 -5.44
C LEU A 57 -10.90 -19.61 -4.93
N VAL A 58 -10.40 -19.84 -3.71
CA VAL A 58 -9.27 -19.08 -3.16
C VAL A 58 -7.99 -19.35 -3.96
N SER A 59 -7.76 -20.61 -4.35
CA SER A 59 -6.61 -20.96 -5.19
C SER A 59 -6.69 -20.30 -6.55
N ASP A 60 -7.86 -20.25 -7.18
CA ASP A 60 -8.04 -19.64 -8.49
C ASP A 60 -7.88 -18.11 -8.41
N CYS A 61 -8.39 -17.48 -7.34
CA CYS A 61 -8.14 -16.08 -7.03
C CYS A 61 -6.63 -15.80 -6.95
N LEU A 62 -5.88 -16.63 -6.22
CA LEU A 62 -4.43 -16.46 -6.05
C LEU A 62 -3.62 -16.69 -7.34
N LYS A 63 -4.16 -17.43 -8.31
CA LYS A 63 -3.54 -17.60 -9.64
C LYS A 63 -3.86 -16.44 -10.59
N CYS A 64 -4.91 -15.68 -10.28
CA CYS A 64 -5.44 -14.58 -11.09
C CYS A 64 -5.19 -13.18 -10.50
N CYS A 65 -4.65 -13.09 -9.29
CA CYS A 65 -4.38 -11.83 -8.64
C CYS A 65 -3.09 -11.17 -9.14
N THR A 66 -3.04 -9.86 -9.01
CA THR A 66 -1.80 -9.10 -9.13
C THR A 66 -1.15 -9.03 -7.76
N GLU A 67 0.15 -9.33 -7.68
CA GLU A 67 0.90 -9.16 -6.43
C GLU A 67 0.74 -7.72 -5.93
N ASP A 68 0.56 -7.57 -4.63
CA ASP A 68 0.56 -6.27 -3.98
C ASP A 68 1.93 -5.62 -4.20
N SER A 69 2.03 -4.80 -5.24
CA SER A 69 3.16 -3.89 -5.36
C SER A 69 2.93 -2.76 -4.36
N ASP A 70 3.88 -2.58 -3.46
CA ASP A 70 3.97 -1.43 -2.54
C ASP A 70 4.12 -0.08 -3.27
N ASP A 71 3.93 -0.05 -4.58
CA ASP A 71 4.31 1.05 -5.45
C ASP A 71 3.14 1.95 -5.87
N SER A 72 1.88 1.49 -5.79
CA SER A 72 0.75 2.28 -6.31
C SER A 72 0.07 3.19 -5.27
N ILE A 73 0.17 2.89 -3.97
CA ILE A 73 -0.29 3.77 -2.88
C ILE A 73 0.78 3.99 -1.80
N SER A 74 1.76 3.09 -1.64
CA SER A 74 2.75 3.13 -0.54
C SER A 74 4.04 3.93 -0.82
N LYS A 75 4.34 4.33 -2.06
CA LYS A 75 5.69 4.85 -2.38
C LYS A 75 5.93 6.34 -2.14
N ILE A 76 4.88 7.17 -2.12
CA ILE A 76 5.05 8.61 -1.89
C ILE A 76 4.84 8.89 -0.41
N THR A 77 5.90 8.69 0.36
CA THR A 77 6.00 9.22 1.72
C THR A 77 6.54 10.65 1.66
N TYR A 78 5.81 11.58 2.26
CA TYR A 78 6.21 12.98 2.41
C TYR A 78 6.94 13.17 3.73
N SER A 79 7.89 14.09 3.77
CA SER A 79 8.62 14.42 5.00
C SER A 79 7.74 15.11 6.04
N GLY A 80 6.68 15.78 5.57
CA GLY A 80 5.73 16.53 6.37
C GLY A 80 4.60 17.10 5.51
N ALA A 81 3.72 17.87 6.15
CA ALA A 81 2.65 18.59 5.45
C ALA A 81 2.32 19.92 6.14
N ILE A 82 1.69 20.85 5.41
CA ILE A 82 1.18 22.10 5.95
C ILE A 82 -0.33 22.15 5.69
N ILE A 83 -1.13 22.26 6.75
CA ILE A 83 -2.54 22.62 6.68
C ILE A 83 -2.60 24.13 6.52
N GLU A 84 -2.80 24.61 5.30
CA GLU A 84 -2.98 26.03 5.02
C GLU A 84 -4.48 26.36 4.99
N VAL A 85 -4.91 27.34 5.79
CA VAL A 85 -6.32 27.73 5.88
C VAL A 85 -6.48 29.18 6.33
N CYS A 86 -7.55 29.86 5.92
CA CYS A 86 -7.89 31.16 6.48
C CYS A 86 -8.50 31.03 7.88
N MET A 87 -7.84 31.61 8.89
CA MET A 87 -8.31 31.60 10.30
C MET A 87 -9.76 32.08 10.46
N ARG A 88 -10.17 33.12 9.72
CA ARG A 88 -11.54 33.68 9.78
C ARG A 88 -12.61 32.78 9.15
N LYS A 89 -12.22 31.80 8.34
CA LYS A 89 -13.13 30.87 7.66
C LYS A 89 -13.19 29.50 8.33
N LEU A 90 -12.38 29.24 9.37
CA LEU A 90 -12.37 27.95 10.08
C LEU A 90 -13.74 27.57 10.65
N VAL A 91 -14.56 28.55 11.03
CA VAL A 91 -15.95 28.32 11.48
C VAL A 91 -16.81 27.55 10.48
N PHE A 92 -16.47 27.61 9.18
CA PHE A 92 -17.19 26.88 8.13
C PHE A 92 -16.66 25.45 7.91
N TYR A 93 -15.56 25.08 8.57
CA TYR A 93 -14.88 23.80 8.41
C TYR A 93 -14.69 23.10 9.77
N PRO A 94 -15.78 22.70 10.45
CA PRO A 94 -15.72 22.12 11.79
C PRO A 94 -14.88 20.84 11.84
N GLU A 95 -14.88 20.04 10.78
CA GLU A 95 -14.06 18.83 10.64
C GLU A 95 -12.55 19.15 10.71
N ILE A 96 -12.14 20.25 10.08
CA ILE A 96 -10.75 20.71 10.04
C ILE A 96 -10.34 21.29 11.39
N VAL A 97 -11.22 22.04 12.05
CA VAL A 97 -11.00 22.54 13.41
C VAL A 97 -10.81 21.36 14.38
N GLY A 98 -11.72 20.39 14.35
CA GLY A 98 -11.63 19.19 15.17
C GLY A 98 -10.29 18.47 14.98
N PHE A 99 -9.87 18.29 13.73
CA PHE A 99 -8.56 17.69 13.43
C PHE A 99 -7.38 18.49 14.00
N ILE A 100 -7.38 19.81 13.83
CA ILE A 100 -6.32 20.69 14.33
C ILE A 100 -6.23 20.65 15.85
N GLU A 101 -7.35 20.54 16.55
CA GLU A 101 -7.42 20.59 18.02
C GLU A 101 -7.18 19.24 18.68
N GLU A 102 -7.64 18.14 18.08
CA GLU A 102 -7.70 16.83 18.74
C GLU A 102 -6.66 15.82 18.22
N GLU A 103 -6.34 15.83 16.92
CA GLU A 103 -5.49 14.79 16.32
C GLU A 103 -4.15 15.28 15.76
N LYS A 104 -4.04 16.57 15.45
CA LYS A 104 -2.86 17.16 14.79
C LYS A 104 -1.54 16.91 15.53
N ASP A 105 -1.57 16.81 16.85
CA ASP A 105 -0.39 16.57 17.68
C ASP A 105 0.19 15.16 17.51
N GLN A 106 -0.57 14.22 16.96
CA GLN A 106 -0.08 12.90 16.55
C GLN A 106 0.89 12.98 15.35
N PHE A 107 0.94 14.13 14.66
CA PHE A 107 1.77 14.36 13.48
C PHE A 107 2.70 15.56 13.67
N PRO A 108 3.88 15.40 14.30
CA PRO A 108 4.83 16.48 14.57
C PRO A 108 5.38 17.18 13.32
N THR A 109 5.47 16.45 12.21
CA THR A 109 5.93 16.96 10.91
C THR A 109 4.86 17.69 10.12
N VAL A 110 3.61 17.64 10.59
CA VAL A 110 2.51 18.45 10.04
C VAL A 110 2.52 19.81 10.74
N LYS A 111 2.25 20.90 10.03
CA LYS A 111 2.14 22.25 10.59
C LYS A 111 0.84 22.90 10.14
N VAL A 112 0.37 23.91 10.88
CA VAL A 112 -0.79 24.71 10.48
C VAL A 112 -0.30 26.10 10.09
N GLN A 113 -0.74 26.58 8.94
CA GLN A 113 -0.39 27.91 8.44
C GLN A 113 -1.67 28.69 8.14
N TYR A 114 -1.81 29.84 8.80
CA TYR A 114 -2.96 30.71 8.59
C TYR A 114 -2.67 31.75 7.51
N LEU A 115 -3.33 31.62 6.36
CA LEU A 115 -3.18 32.56 5.25
C LEU A 115 -4.51 33.21 4.88
N PHE A 116 -4.50 34.53 4.75
CA PHE A 116 -5.69 35.31 4.45
C PHE A 116 -6.35 34.84 3.14
N ASN A 117 -7.67 34.65 3.18
CA ASN A 117 -8.48 34.15 2.06
C ASN A 117 -8.08 32.80 1.48
N SER A 118 -7.15 32.06 2.10
CA SER A 118 -6.79 30.74 1.63
C SER A 118 -7.90 29.73 1.91
N PRO A 119 -8.33 28.92 0.92
CA PRO A 119 -9.18 27.76 1.16
C PRO A 119 -8.39 26.68 1.91
N PRO A 120 -9.04 25.83 2.71
CA PRO A 120 -8.36 24.74 3.40
C PRO A 120 -7.67 23.79 2.41
N LYS A 121 -6.37 23.59 2.58
CA LYS A 121 -5.58 22.69 1.75
C LYS A 121 -4.43 22.07 2.54
N LEU A 122 -4.05 20.86 2.17
CA LEU A 122 -2.80 20.23 2.57
C LEU A 122 -1.74 20.54 1.52
N ILE A 123 -0.59 21.07 1.97
CA ILE A 123 0.61 21.22 1.15
C ILE A 123 1.60 20.16 1.61
N MET A 124 1.90 19.20 0.76
CA MET A 124 2.78 18.10 1.09
C MET A 124 4.25 18.48 0.83
N LEU A 125 5.14 18.09 1.72
CA LEU A 125 6.56 18.47 1.67
C LEU A 125 7.46 17.31 1.25
N ASP A 126 8.47 17.59 0.44
CA ASP A 126 9.56 16.64 0.17
C ASP A 126 10.64 16.65 1.27
N ASP A 127 11.67 15.82 1.13
CA ASP A 127 12.73 15.68 2.13
C ASP A 127 13.57 16.95 2.36
N GLU A 128 13.51 17.91 1.42
CA GLU A 128 14.14 19.23 1.54
C GLU A 128 13.18 20.29 2.13
N GLY A 129 11.98 19.86 2.51
CA GLY A 129 10.91 20.72 3.03
C GLY A 129 10.27 21.60 1.96
N GLN A 130 10.49 21.31 0.67
CA GLN A 130 9.89 22.05 -0.44
C GLN A 130 8.51 21.53 -0.77
N HIS A 131 7.69 22.38 -1.40
CA HIS A 131 6.33 22.04 -1.78
C HIS A 131 6.34 21.01 -2.91
N LYS A 132 5.83 19.81 -2.62
CA LYS A 132 5.73 18.72 -3.58
C LYS A 132 4.35 18.64 -4.21
N GLU A 133 3.29 18.80 -3.41
CA GLU A 133 1.92 18.66 -3.85
C GLU A 133 0.96 19.53 -3.02
N THR A 134 -0.20 19.89 -3.58
CA THR A 134 -1.26 20.57 -2.85
C THR A 134 -2.61 19.90 -3.09
N ILE A 135 -3.32 19.60 -2.00
CA ILE A 135 -4.58 18.87 -1.98
C ILE A 135 -5.64 19.73 -1.29
N ARG A 136 -6.79 19.94 -1.94
CA ARG A 136 -7.93 20.65 -1.37
C ARG A 136 -8.66 19.76 -0.37
N ILE A 137 -8.94 20.27 0.83
CA ILE A 137 -9.56 19.50 1.91
C ILE A 137 -10.88 20.11 2.42
N ASP A 138 -11.49 21.03 1.67
CA ASP A 138 -12.71 21.75 2.07
C ASP A 138 -13.87 20.81 2.41
N ASN A 139 -13.92 19.64 1.76
CA ASN A 139 -14.98 18.63 1.91
C ASN A 139 -14.50 17.37 2.65
N TRP A 140 -13.32 17.42 3.26
CA TRP A 140 -12.80 16.26 4.00
C TRP A 140 -13.42 16.19 5.39
N LYS A 141 -13.64 14.96 5.83
CA LYS A 141 -13.96 14.67 7.22
C LYS A 141 -12.69 14.42 8.02
N ARG A 142 -12.81 14.50 9.34
CA ARG A 142 -11.70 14.26 10.27
C ARG A 142 -11.00 12.92 10.03
N GLU A 143 -11.76 11.84 9.85
CA GLU A 143 -11.24 10.49 9.63
C GLU A 143 -10.43 10.37 8.33
N HIS A 144 -10.81 11.12 7.29
CA HIS A 144 -10.08 11.13 6.02
C HIS A 144 -8.71 11.79 6.17
N MET A 145 -8.62 12.90 6.92
CA MET A 145 -7.33 13.54 7.20
C MET A 145 -6.42 12.63 8.02
N LEU A 146 -6.98 11.96 9.04
CA LEU A 146 -6.24 11.02 9.88
C LEU A 146 -5.65 9.88 9.05
N GLN A 147 -6.50 9.17 8.30
CA GLN A 147 -6.08 8.03 7.48
C GLN A 147 -5.06 8.47 6.41
N PHE A 148 -5.31 9.61 5.76
CA PHE A 148 -4.41 10.11 4.72
C PHE A 148 -3.03 10.45 5.27
N LEU A 149 -2.97 11.20 6.38
CA LEU A 149 -1.70 11.61 6.97
C LEU A 149 -0.93 10.43 7.57
N GLN A 150 -1.61 9.44 8.16
CA GLN A 150 -1.00 8.19 8.62
C GLN A 150 -0.34 7.41 7.48
N GLY A 151 -1.01 7.33 6.33
CA GLY A 151 -0.49 6.59 5.18
C GLY A 151 0.57 7.34 4.36
N LYS A 152 0.62 8.67 4.46
CA LYS A 152 1.41 9.50 3.53
C LYS A 152 2.55 10.27 4.18
N VAL A 153 2.53 10.55 5.48
CA VAL A 153 3.60 11.31 6.15
C VAL A 153 4.53 10.38 6.93
N LYS A 154 5.84 10.66 6.91
CA LYS A 154 6.82 9.88 7.68
C LYS A 154 6.46 9.88 9.17
N PRO A 155 6.38 8.70 9.83
CA PRO A 155 6.18 8.63 11.27
C PRO A 155 7.40 9.17 12.00
N THR A 156 7.17 9.76 13.18
CA THR A 156 8.20 10.44 14.00
C THR A 156 9.40 9.56 14.35
N SER A 157 9.26 8.23 14.31
CA SER A 157 10.34 7.28 14.59
C SER A 157 11.39 7.12 13.48
N ALA A 158 11.27 7.87 12.37
CA ALA A 158 12.18 7.79 11.22
C ALA A 158 13.24 8.91 11.16
N ILE A 159 13.48 9.62 12.28
CA ILE A 159 14.54 10.63 12.43
C ILE A 159 15.55 10.15 13.47
#